data_AF-A0A1F8A2I3-F1
#
_entry.id   AF-A0A1F8A2I3-F1
#
_cell.length_a   1.000
_cell.length_b   1.000
_cell.length_c   1.000
_cell.angle_alpha   90.00
_cell.angle_beta   90.00
_cell.angle_gamma   90.00
#
_symmetry.space_group_name_H-M   'P 1'
#
loop_
_entity.id
_entity.type
_entity.pdbx_description
1 polymer ?
#
loop_
_entity_poly.entity_id
_entity_poly.type
_entity_poly.pdbx_seq_one_letter_code
_entity_poly.pdbx_strand_id
1 'polypeptide(L)'
;MAITILPPVVDHVDIFHSDSDVDSMSVDSDGGVDLATGRTSRPSKRPRLVEGTDITSGVVTPGEIVTDDPQWMRGHGTYINPLSTSIIATVAGTVQKTNKLLSVQPLRARYTPEIGDLVVGRIVEVQSRRWKVDVAAPLLAQLPLSAINLPGGILRRRTSADELQIRTFFSEGDLVVAEVQTVHSDGAASLHTRSLKYGKLRNGVFLAVTGTGGSGASSSMVKGGVGSGPIPAGAMGASGTGGVVRSRRQVWTVNTANGGGDVDVILGVNGYIWISKHADDTAAASSTTDSVSITRMEEMVSSSIYSSQNDEIPPQTRREIARLAQCIRVLVQGGVRVDEETVMSAYEASLQVDLEVGDDDDDDDRRREGREYLEGNKARRILELVLERN
;
A
#
# COMPACT_ATOMS: atom_id res chain seq x y z
N MET A 1 30.21 -10.00 -35.33
CA MET A 1 31.04 -8.92 -34.74
C MET A 1 30.48 -8.64 -33.36
N ALA A 2 31.25 -8.87 -32.31
CA ALA A 2 30.82 -8.64 -30.93
C ALA A 2 31.04 -7.17 -30.58
N ILE A 3 30.01 -6.50 -30.06
CA ILE A 3 30.09 -5.11 -29.59
C ILE A 3 30.62 -5.16 -28.14
N THR A 4 31.82 -4.61 -27.92
CA THR A 4 32.41 -4.46 -26.59
C THR A 4 31.96 -3.12 -26.02
N ILE A 5 31.19 -3.15 -24.92
CA ILE A 5 30.77 -1.92 -24.21
C ILE A 5 31.87 -1.56 -23.22
N LEU A 6 32.53 -0.42 -23.43
CA LEU A 6 33.51 0.15 -22.50
C LEU A 6 32.80 0.82 -21.31
N PRO A 7 33.37 0.78 -20.10
CA PRO A 7 32.85 1.52 -18.96
C PRO A 7 32.96 3.04 -19.17
N PRO A 8 32.06 3.85 -18.60
CA PRO A 8 32.06 5.30 -18.79
C PRO A 8 33.30 5.93 -18.15
N VAL A 9 33.98 6.78 -18.91
CA VAL A 9 35.07 7.63 -18.43
C VAL A 9 34.45 8.74 -17.58
N VAL A 10 34.82 8.77 -16.30
CA VAL A 10 34.44 9.87 -15.39
C VAL A 10 35.49 10.95 -15.56
N ASP A 11 35.17 11.99 -16.33
CA ASP A 11 35.98 13.21 -16.31
C ASP A 11 35.80 13.87 -14.94
N HIS A 12 36.90 14.03 -14.22
CA HIS A 12 36.92 14.79 -12.99
C HIS A 12 36.68 16.27 -13.34
N VAL A 13 35.42 16.69 -13.26
CA VAL A 13 35.07 18.11 -13.29
C VAL A 13 35.40 18.68 -11.92
N ASP A 14 36.53 19.35 -11.81
CA ASP A 14 36.86 20.17 -10.65
C ASP A 14 35.84 21.31 -10.57
N ILE A 15 34.89 21.19 -9.64
CA ILE A 15 33.94 22.26 -9.32
C ILE A 15 34.71 23.31 -8.53
N PHE A 16 35.06 24.41 -9.19
CA PHE A 16 35.56 25.62 -8.53
C PHE A 16 34.41 26.25 -7.73
N HIS A 17 34.50 26.22 -6.41
CA HIS A 17 33.69 27.09 -5.56
C HIS A 17 34.37 28.45 -5.46
N SER A 18 33.66 29.49 -5.90
CA SER A 18 34.04 30.88 -5.68
C SER A 18 33.80 31.23 -4.20
N ASP A 19 34.88 31.37 -3.42
CA ASP A 19 34.81 31.95 -2.08
C ASP A 19 34.39 33.42 -2.21
N SER A 20 33.23 33.77 -1.66
CA SER A 20 32.81 35.15 -1.48
C SER A 20 33.19 35.59 -0.08
N ASP A 21 34.18 36.47 -0.01
CA ASP A 21 34.63 37.18 1.19
C ASP A 21 33.49 37.96 1.85
N VAL A 22 33.19 37.67 3.12
CA VAL A 22 32.67 38.66 4.06
C VAL A 22 33.21 38.37 5.47
N ASP A 23 34.16 39.20 5.89
CA ASP A 23 34.72 39.30 7.22
C ASP A 23 33.67 39.66 8.29
N SER A 24 33.75 39.02 9.47
CA SER A 24 33.48 39.70 10.75
C SER A 24 34.06 38.92 11.94
N MET A 25 35.34 39.19 12.23
CA MET A 25 35.95 39.43 13.55
C MET A 25 35.47 38.61 14.78
N SER A 26 36.33 37.71 15.28
CA SER A 26 36.54 37.51 16.72
C SER A 26 37.93 36.92 17.04
N VAL A 27 38.80 37.78 17.57
CA VAL A 27 39.95 37.59 18.49
C VAL A 27 39.62 36.60 19.65
N ASP A 28 40.47 35.79 20.29
CA ASP A 28 41.92 35.52 20.35
C ASP A 28 42.07 34.05 20.86
N SER A 29 43.15 33.34 20.55
CA SER A 29 43.87 32.48 21.53
C SER A 29 45.06 31.75 20.87
N ASP A 30 46.26 32.03 21.37
CA ASP A 30 47.53 31.38 21.07
C ASP A 30 47.52 29.86 21.28
N GLY A 31 48.17 29.10 20.39
CA GLY A 31 48.47 27.69 20.61
C GLY A 31 49.01 26.91 19.39
N GLY A 32 50.33 26.96 19.18
CA GLY A 32 51.19 25.91 18.60
C GLY A 32 50.73 25.17 17.32
N VAL A 33 51.31 25.53 16.18
CA VAL A 33 51.25 24.76 14.93
C VAL A 33 52.23 23.59 14.98
N ASP A 34 51.72 22.35 15.04
CA ASP A 34 52.52 21.14 14.83
C ASP A 34 52.41 20.73 13.36
N LEU A 35 53.54 20.81 12.65
CA LEU A 35 53.64 20.59 11.21
C LEU A 35 53.79 19.08 10.93
N ALA A 36 52.66 18.35 10.88
CA ALA A 36 52.65 16.95 10.46
C ALA A 36 52.03 16.79 9.06
N THR A 37 52.85 16.25 8.18
CA THR A 37 52.63 16.00 6.76
C THR A 37 51.46 15.06 6.45
N GLY A 38 50.61 15.46 5.51
CA GLY A 38 50.03 14.57 4.49
C GLY A 38 48.97 13.56 4.96
N ARG A 39 47.71 14.00 4.97
CA ARG A 39 46.55 13.22 4.51
C ARG A 39 45.32 14.12 4.57
N THR A 40 44.75 14.43 3.40
CA THR A 40 43.49 15.17 3.25
C THR A 40 42.37 14.47 4.03
N SER A 41 42.11 14.92 5.25
CA SER A 41 40.95 14.53 6.04
C SER A 41 39.71 15.12 5.40
N ARG A 42 39.00 14.32 4.60
CA ARG A 42 37.62 14.63 4.21
C ARG A 42 36.81 14.89 5.48
N PRO A 43 36.03 15.98 5.58
CA PRO A 43 35.23 16.24 6.77
C PRO A 43 34.19 15.13 6.93
N SER A 44 34.33 14.33 7.99
CA SER A 44 33.35 13.34 8.41
C SER A 44 32.16 14.04 9.08
N LYS A 45 31.33 14.74 8.30
CA LYS A 45 30.08 15.36 8.79
C LYS A 45 28.85 14.47 8.60
N ARG A 46 29.03 13.14 8.63
CA ARG A 46 27.93 12.18 8.77
C ARG A 46 28.33 11.10 9.78
N PRO A 47 27.50 10.84 10.79
CA PRO A 47 27.80 9.84 11.81
C PRO A 47 27.92 8.48 11.13
N ARG A 48 29.15 7.96 11.07
CA ARG A 48 29.37 6.53 10.80
C ARG A 48 29.01 5.77 12.06
N LEU A 49 28.55 4.52 11.90
CA LEU A 49 28.39 3.60 13.00
C LEU A 49 29.73 3.44 13.73
N VAL A 50 29.85 4.13 14.85
CA VAL A 50 30.84 3.83 15.87
C VAL A 50 30.08 3.10 16.96
N GLU A 51 30.70 2.05 17.48
CA GLU A 51 30.21 1.25 18.60
C GLU A 51 29.66 2.18 19.71
N GLY A 52 28.34 2.14 19.96
CA GLY A 52 27.68 2.95 21.00
C GLY A 52 26.65 3.99 20.54
N THR A 53 26.44 4.23 19.24
CA THR A 53 25.33 5.09 18.76
C THR A 53 24.05 4.27 18.50
N ASP A 54 22.93 4.70 19.08
CA ASP A 54 21.61 4.10 18.90
C ASP A 54 21.21 4.05 17.41
N ILE A 55 21.10 2.82 16.90
CA ILE A 55 20.93 2.43 15.49
C ILE A 55 19.55 2.85 14.91
N THR A 56 18.73 3.56 15.68
CA THR A 56 17.28 3.65 15.43
C THR A 56 16.79 4.96 14.80
N SER A 57 17.61 6.01 14.70
CA SER A 57 17.11 7.37 14.39
C SER A 57 17.64 8.01 13.11
N GLY A 58 18.30 7.25 12.21
CA GLY A 58 18.90 7.77 10.97
C GLY A 58 18.31 7.18 9.69
N VAL A 59 18.10 8.03 8.69
CA VAL A 59 17.89 7.59 7.30
C VAL A 59 19.25 7.28 6.68
N VAL A 60 19.44 6.06 6.21
CA VAL A 60 20.63 5.64 5.47
C VAL A 60 20.44 5.88 3.98
N THR A 61 21.56 6.07 3.28
CA THR A 61 21.60 6.25 1.83
C THR A 61 22.26 5.07 1.11
N PRO A 62 21.92 4.79 -0.15
CA PRO A 62 22.57 3.72 -0.92
C PRO A 62 24.10 3.89 -0.94
N GLY A 63 24.83 2.80 -0.66
CA GLY A 63 26.31 2.79 -0.58
C GLY A 63 26.86 3.10 0.81
N GLU A 64 26.01 3.45 1.78
CA GLU A 64 26.41 3.66 3.16
C GLU A 64 26.63 2.34 3.89
N ILE A 65 27.71 2.24 4.67
CA ILE A 65 28.00 1.07 5.49
C ILE A 65 27.10 1.12 6.73
N VAL A 66 26.27 0.09 6.90
CA VAL A 66 25.31 -0.03 8.00
C VAL A 66 25.89 -0.76 9.21
N THR A 67 26.83 -1.69 9.02
CA THR A 67 27.61 -2.28 10.12
C THR A 67 28.78 -3.07 9.54
N ASP A 68 29.87 -3.18 10.30
CA ASP A 68 31.03 -4.02 9.97
C ASP A 68 31.06 -5.35 10.74
N ASP A 69 30.11 -5.54 11.67
CA ASP A 69 30.06 -6.68 12.55
C ASP A 69 29.46 -7.92 11.83
N PRO A 70 30.23 -9.01 11.65
CA PRO A 70 29.79 -10.21 10.95
C PRO A 70 28.72 -11.02 11.69
N GLN A 71 28.37 -10.66 12.94
CA GLN A 71 27.30 -11.32 13.69
C GLN A 71 25.90 -11.05 13.09
N TRP A 72 25.76 -9.98 12.30
CA TRP A 72 24.50 -9.60 11.68
C TRP A 72 24.24 -10.38 10.39
N MET A 73 23.01 -10.86 10.23
CA MET A 73 22.53 -11.42 8.98
C MET A 73 21.96 -10.31 8.10
N ARG A 74 22.32 -10.31 6.82
CA ARG A 74 21.76 -9.38 5.83
C ARG A 74 20.30 -9.71 5.53
N GLY A 75 19.44 -8.70 5.58
CA GLY A 75 18.07 -8.72 5.11
C GLY A 75 17.89 -7.94 3.81
N HIS A 76 16.63 -7.67 3.46
CA HIS A 76 16.29 -6.84 2.30
C HIS A 76 16.85 -5.42 2.43
N GLY A 77 17.16 -4.78 1.30
CA GLY A 77 17.72 -3.42 1.28
C GLY A 77 19.20 -3.34 1.71
N THR A 78 19.87 -4.48 1.89
CA THR A 78 21.30 -4.55 2.21
C THR A 78 22.02 -5.55 1.31
N TYR A 79 23.31 -5.33 1.09
CA TYR A 79 24.19 -6.32 0.46
C TYR A 79 25.51 -6.41 1.23
N ILE A 80 26.18 -7.56 1.04
CA ILE A 80 27.53 -7.79 1.57
C ILE A 80 28.43 -8.00 0.36
N ASN A 81 29.55 -7.29 0.32
CA ASN A 81 30.57 -7.52 -0.71
C ASN A 81 31.32 -8.82 -0.37
N PRO A 82 31.54 -9.75 -1.32
CA PRO A 82 32.27 -11.00 -1.08
C PRO A 82 33.68 -10.82 -0.46
N LEU A 83 34.29 -9.64 -0.62
CA LEU A 83 35.63 -9.33 -0.13
C LEU A 83 35.65 -8.67 1.26
N SER A 84 34.51 -8.31 1.84
CA SER A 84 34.42 -7.59 3.12
C SER A 84 33.26 -8.07 3.99
N THR A 85 33.40 -7.98 5.30
CA THR A 85 32.33 -8.31 6.25
C THR A 85 31.32 -7.17 6.46
N SER A 86 31.55 -6.02 5.83
CA SER A 86 30.69 -4.84 5.94
C SER A 86 29.35 -5.02 5.23
N ILE A 87 28.25 -4.81 5.95
CA ILE A 87 26.89 -4.72 5.42
C ILE A 87 26.68 -3.30 4.90
N ILE A 88 26.31 -3.18 3.63
CA ILE A 88 26.11 -1.90 2.93
C ILE A 88 24.65 -1.76 2.52
N ALA A 89 24.07 -0.56 2.68
CA ALA A 89 22.72 -0.26 2.26
C ALA A 89 22.61 -0.19 0.72
N THR A 90 21.57 -0.79 0.14
CA THR A 90 21.25 -0.66 -1.30
C THR A 90 20.16 0.36 -1.57
N VAL A 91 19.34 0.68 -0.56
CA VAL A 91 18.17 1.56 -0.68
C VAL A 91 18.25 2.71 0.32
N ALA A 92 17.61 3.83 0.00
CA ALA A 92 17.45 4.95 0.93
C ALA A 92 16.27 4.67 1.88
N GLY A 93 16.53 4.69 3.18
CA GLY A 93 15.54 4.18 4.13
C GLY A 93 15.98 4.18 5.58
N THR A 94 15.12 3.67 6.45
CA THR A 94 15.43 3.48 7.87
C THR A 94 15.93 2.06 8.10
N VAL A 95 16.95 1.91 8.95
CA VAL A 95 17.46 0.59 9.33
C VAL A 95 16.47 -0.07 10.28
N GLN A 96 16.05 -1.29 9.94
CA GLN A 96 15.18 -2.14 10.73
C GLN A 96 15.99 -3.33 11.27
N LYS A 97 15.95 -3.50 12.59
CA LYS A 97 16.64 -4.58 13.29
C LYS A 97 15.62 -5.56 13.86
N THR A 98 15.62 -6.78 13.30
CA THR A 98 14.75 -7.87 13.75
C THR A 98 15.60 -9.03 14.22
N ASN A 99 15.74 -9.20 15.53
CA ASN A 99 16.65 -10.18 16.13
C ASN A 99 18.10 -9.99 15.67
N LYS A 100 18.63 -10.93 14.86
CA LYS A 100 19.95 -10.87 14.22
C LYS A 100 19.89 -10.47 12.73
N LEU A 101 18.69 -10.20 12.20
CA LEU A 101 18.49 -9.76 10.83
C LEU A 101 18.50 -8.24 10.77
N LEU A 102 19.34 -7.70 9.88
CA LEU A 102 19.43 -6.27 9.63
C LEU A 102 18.93 -6.00 8.20
N SER A 103 17.86 -5.22 8.07
CA SER A 103 17.29 -4.82 6.79
C SER A 103 17.15 -3.31 6.71
N VAL A 104 17.13 -2.75 5.51
CA VAL A 104 16.82 -1.33 5.30
C VAL A 104 15.44 -1.23 4.67
N GLN A 105 14.52 -0.58 5.37
CA GLN A 105 13.18 -0.33 4.87
C GLN A 105 13.20 0.93 3.99
N PRO A 106 12.90 0.81 2.69
CA PRO A 106 12.91 1.96 1.79
C PRO A 106 11.80 2.95 2.13
N LEU A 107 12.04 4.25 1.90
CA LEU A 107 11.02 5.30 2.10
C LEU A 107 9.82 5.15 1.16
N ARG A 108 10.01 4.50 0.01
CA ARG A 108 8.96 4.17 -0.95
C ARG A 108 9.30 2.84 -1.60
N ALA A 109 8.34 1.92 -1.62
CA ALA A 109 8.47 0.64 -2.30
C ALA A 109 7.16 0.26 -3.00
N ARG A 110 7.29 -0.60 -4.01
CA ARG A 110 6.15 -1.32 -4.58
C ARG A 110 5.68 -2.38 -3.60
N TYR A 111 4.46 -2.85 -3.80
CA TYR A 111 3.94 -3.99 -3.06
C TYR A 111 4.80 -5.24 -3.32
N THR A 112 5.27 -5.88 -2.25
CA THR A 112 5.95 -7.18 -2.33
C THR A 112 4.94 -8.23 -1.89
N PRO A 113 4.56 -9.17 -2.77
CA PRO A 113 3.53 -10.14 -2.44
C PRO A 113 4.00 -11.12 -1.36
N GLU A 114 3.16 -11.36 -0.36
CA GLU A 114 3.34 -12.41 0.63
C GLU A 114 2.25 -13.46 0.55
N ILE A 115 2.55 -14.68 1.00
CA ILE A 115 1.58 -15.79 0.97
C ILE A 115 0.40 -15.47 1.90
N GLY A 116 -0.81 -15.66 1.38
CA GLY A 116 -2.06 -15.39 2.09
C GLY A 116 -2.46 -13.91 2.12
N ASP A 117 -1.78 -13.03 1.38
CA ASP A 117 -2.26 -11.66 1.19
C ASP A 117 -3.50 -11.65 0.30
N LEU A 118 -4.53 -10.89 0.70
CA LEU A 118 -5.65 -10.57 -0.16
C LEU A 118 -5.29 -9.35 -1.01
N VAL A 119 -5.45 -9.50 -2.32
CA VAL A 119 -5.14 -8.45 -3.29
C VAL A 119 -6.29 -8.26 -4.26
N VAL A 120 -6.49 -7.00 -4.66
CA VAL A 120 -7.30 -6.67 -5.83
C VAL A 120 -6.34 -6.53 -6.99
N GLY A 121 -6.71 -7.05 -8.15
CA GLY A 121 -5.87 -7.00 -9.35
C GLY A 121 -6.67 -6.72 -10.61
N ARG A 122 -5.98 -6.25 -11.64
CA ARG A 122 -6.55 -6.01 -12.97
C ARG A 122 -5.98 -7.00 -13.97
N ILE A 123 -6.83 -7.66 -14.75
CA ILE A 123 -6.39 -8.57 -15.81
C ILE A 123 -5.71 -7.76 -16.91
N VAL A 124 -4.45 -8.08 -17.21
CA VAL A 124 -3.66 -7.41 -18.26
C VAL A 124 -3.68 -8.21 -19.55
N GLU A 125 -3.49 -9.52 -19.45
CA GLU A 125 -3.34 -10.41 -20.60
C GLU A 125 -4.00 -11.76 -20.31
N VAL A 126 -4.72 -12.29 -21.30
CA VAL A 126 -5.29 -13.65 -21.26
C VAL A 126 -4.41 -14.59 -22.09
N GLN A 127 -3.90 -15.65 -21.46
CA GLN A 127 -3.13 -16.71 -22.12
C GLN A 127 -3.90 -18.04 -22.11
N SER A 128 -3.39 -19.07 -22.77
CA SER A 128 -4.13 -20.34 -22.97
C SER A 128 -4.55 -21.06 -21.68
N ARG A 129 -3.82 -20.87 -20.58
CA ARG A 129 -4.05 -21.58 -19.31
C ARG A 129 -3.96 -20.69 -18.06
N ARG A 130 -3.72 -19.39 -18.25
CA ARG A 130 -3.51 -18.44 -17.15
C ARG A 130 -3.83 -17.02 -17.60
N TRP A 131 -4.17 -16.20 -16.63
CA TRP A 131 -4.25 -14.75 -16.78
C TRP A 131 -3.02 -14.11 -16.15
N LYS A 132 -2.51 -13.05 -16.77
CA LYS A 132 -1.59 -12.14 -16.11
C LYS A 132 -2.40 -11.03 -15.45
N VAL A 133 -2.12 -10.81 -14.17
CA VAL A 133 -2.85 -9.86 -13.33
C VAL A 133 -1.89 -8.80 -12.82
N ASP A 134 -2.22 -7.54 -13.01
CA ASP A 134 -1.52 -6.43 -12.35
C ASP A 134 -2.02 -6.30 -10.92
N VAL A 135 -1.08 -6.40 -9.98
CA VAL A 135 -1.31 -6.26 -8.53
C VAL A 135 -0.41 -5.19 -7.93
N ALA A 136 0.10 -4.23 -8.72
CA ALA A 136 1.05 -3.20 -8.27
C ALA A 136 2.40 -3.73 -7.72
N ALA A 137 2.69 -5.03 -7.92
CA ALA A 137 3.99 -5.63 -7.63
C ALA A 137 5.03 -5.32 -8.73
N PRO A 138 6.33 -5.57 -8.50
CA PRO A 138 7.35 -5.44 -9.54
C PRO A 138 7.12 -6.33 -10.76
N LEU A 139 6.49 -7.49 -10.57
CA LEU A 139 6.16 -8.47 -11.61
C LEU A 139 4.64 -8.68 -11.68
N LEU A 140 4.14 -8.99 -12.88
CA LEU A 140 2.75 -9.38 -13.05
C LEU A 140 2.49 -10.73 -12.39
N ALA A 141 1.42 -10.79 -11.61
CA ALA A 141 0.99 -12.02 -10.96
C ALA A 141 0.33 -12.96 -11.98
N GLN A 142 0.34 -14.25 -11.68
CA GLN A 142 -0.26 -15.28 -12.53
C GLN A 142 -1.49 -15.84 -11.83
N LEU A 143 -2.63 -15.82 -12.51
CA LEU A 143 -3.83 -16.53 -12.08
C LEU A 143 -4.02 -17.72 -13.02
N PRO A 144 -3.69 -18.95 -12.63
CA PRO A 144 -3.90 -20.10 -13.49
C PRO A 144 -5.40 -20.45 -13.56
N LEU A 145 -5.84 -20.98 -14.71
CA LEU A 145 -7.19 -21.56 -14.86
C LEU A 145 -7.43 -22.66 -13.82
N SER A 146 -6.35 -23.25 -13.30
CA SER A 146 -6.40 -24.26 -12.26
C SER A 146 -6.73 -23.74 -10.85
N ALA A 147 -6.81 -22.42 -10.66
CA ALA A 147 -6.98 -21.79 -9.37
C ALA A 147 -8.28 -20.98 -9.25
N ILE A 148 -9.14 -21.03 -10.28
CA ILE A 148 -10.46 -20.40 -10.27
C ILE A 148 -11.59 -21.42 -10.05
N ASN A 149 -12.75 -20.93 -9.59
CA ASN A 149 -13.97 -21.72 -9.44
C ASN A 149 -14.73 -21.75 -10.76
N LEU A 150 -14.85 -22.91 -11.41
CA LEU A 150 -15.63 -23.00 -12.64
C LEU A 150 -17.13 -22.86 -12.33
N PRO A 151 -17.93 -22.27 -13.25
CA PRO A 151 -19.37 -22.26 -13.11
C PRO A 151 -19.92 -23.69 -13.02
N GLY A 152 -20.81 -23.93 -12.06
CA GLY A 152 -21.43 -25.22 -11.77
C GLY A 152 -21.17 -25.81 -10.38
N GLY A 153 -20.43 -25.12 -9.50
CA GLY A 153 -20.25 -25.46 -8.07
C GLY A 153 -19.51 -26.78 -7.75
N ILE A 154 -19.43 -27.69 -8.70
CA ILE A 154 -18.77 -28.98 -8.59
C ILE A 154 -17.32 -28.83 -9.06
N LEU A 155 -16.40 -29.48 -8.34
CA LEU A 155 -15.03 -29.71 -8.78
C LEU A 155 -15.02 -30.63 -10.03
N ARG A 156 -15.53 -30.13 -11.16
CA ARG A 156 -15.55 -30.87 -12.43
C ARG A 156 -14.12 -30.96 -12.96
N ARG A 157 -13.80 -32.11 -13.56
CA ARG A 157 -12.50 -32.26 -14.24
C ARG A 157 -12.40 -31.19 -15.33
N ARG A 158 -11.34 -30.40 -15.26
CA ARG A 158 -11.09 -29.32 -16.22
C ARG A 158 -10.95 -29.92 -17.60
N THR A 159 -11.76 -29.42 -18.52
CA THR A 159 -11.81 -29.91 -19.89
C THR A 159 -11.03 -28.99 -20.81
N SER A 160 -10.59 -29.48 -21.95
CA SER A 160 -9.99 -28.65 -23.00
C SER A 160 -10.95 -27.58 -23.54
N ALA A 161 -12.26 -27.74 -23.34
CA ALA A 161 -13.26 -26.72 -23.67
C ALA A 161 -13.14 -25.48 -22.77
N ASP A 162 -12.80 -25.64 -21.49
CA ASP A 162 -12.60 -24.52 -20.56
C ASP A 162 -11.38 -23.66 -20.95
N GLU A 163 -10.34 -24.28 -21.54
CA GLU A 163 -9.17 -23.57 -22.07
C GLU A 163 -9.55 -22.69 -23.28
N LEU A 164 -10.44 -23.17 -24.15
CA LEU A 164 -10.95 -22.41 -25.29
C LEU A 164 -11.87 -21.26 -24.85
N GLN A 165 -12.63 -21.45 -23.76
CA GLN A 165 -13.55 -20.47 -23.21
C GLN A 165 -12.91 -19.59 -22.13
N ILE A 166 -11.59 -19.58 -21.98
CA ILE A 166 -10.92 -18.86 -20.88
C ILE A 166 -11.29 -17.37 -20.81
N ARG A 167 -11.54 -16.74 -21.97
CA ARG A 167 -11.95 -15.34 -22.07
C ARG A 167 -13.36 -15.05 -21.55
N THR A 168 -14.21 -16.07 -21.39
CA THR A 168 -15.57 -15.86 -20.85
C THR A 168 -15.58 -15.68 -19.33
N PHE A 169 -14.55 -16.15 -18.63
CA PHE A 169 -14.42 -15.96 -17.18
C PHE A 169 -13.83 -14.59 -16.86
N PHE A 170 -12.67 -14.31 -17.47
CA PHE A 170 -11.96 -13.05 -17.30
C PHE A 170 -11.40 -12.59 -18.65
N SER A 171 -11.73 -11.34 -18.97
CA SER A 171 -11.26 -10.60 -20.13
C SER A 171 -10.26 -9.52 -19.71
N GLU A 172 -9.46 -9.02 -20.66
CA GLU A 172 -8.52 -7.94 -20.38
C GLU A 172 -9.25 -6.70 -19.83
N GLY A 173 -8.70 -6.16 -18.75
CA GLY A 173 -9.25 -4.99 -18.06
C GLY A 173 -10.19 -5.31 -16.90
N ASP A 174 -10.66 -6.56 -16.77
CA ASP A 174 -11.48 -6.97 -15.64
C ASP A 174 -10.74 -6.83 -14.31
N LEU A 175 -11.49 -6.52 -13.25
CA LEU A 175 -10.98 -6.46 -11.89
C LEU A 175 -11.35 -7.73 -11.13
N VAL A 176 -10.41 -8.26 -10.37
CA VAL A 176 -10.55 -9.52 -9.64
C VAL A 176 -10.01 -9.37 -8.22
N VAL A 177 -10.73 -9.93 -7.25
CA VAL A 177 -10.20 -10.17 -5.89
C VAL A 177 -9.60 -11.55 -5.88
N ALA A 178 -8.36 -11.65 -5.43
CA ALA A 178 -7.67 -12.93 -5.32
C ALA A 178 -6.77 -12.94 -4.09
N GLU A 179 -6.41 -14.14 -3.66
CA GLU A 179 -5.44 -14.36 -2.59
C GLU A 179 -4.14 -14.92 -3.17
N VAL A 180 -3.01 -14.48 -2.63
CA VAL A 180 -1.69 -14.96 -3.01
C VAL A 180 -1.48 -16.37 -2.47
N GLN A 181 -1.46 -17.36 -3.36
CA GLN A 181 -1.27 -18.76 -2.98
C GLN A 181 0.20 -19.09 -2.71
N THR A 182 1.06 -18.70 -3.65
CA THR A 182 2.50 -18.98 -3.60
C THR A 182 3.26 -17.85 -4.25
N VAL A 183 4.47 -17.60 -3.75
CA VAL A 183 5.42 -16.68 -4.37
C VAL A 183 6.57 -17.50 -4.93
N HIS A 184 6.86 -17.31 -6.21
CA HIS A 184 7.95 -17.99 -6.91
C HIS A 184 9.31 -17.38 -6.51
N SER A 185 10.40 -18.09 -6.80
CA SER A 185 11.76 -17.66 -6.46
C SER A 185 12.21 -16.37 -7.15
N ASP A 186 11.56 -16.00 -8.25
CA ASP A 186 11.74 -14.74 -8.96
C ASP A 186 10.92 -13.58 -8.36
N GLY A 187 10.09 -13.85 -7.35
CA GLY A 187 9.18 -12.90 -6.72
C GLY A 187 7.82 -12.78 -7.42
N ALA A 188 7.55 -13.56 -8.48
CA ALA A 188 6.23 -13.57 -9.11
C ALA A 188 5.21 -14.26 -8.21
N ALA A 189 4.04 -13.64 -8.02
CA ALA A 189 2.94 -14.22 -7.24
C ALA A 189 2.06 -15.11 -8.13
N SER A 190 1.68 -16.27 -7.61
CA SER A 190 0.58 -17.08 -8.15
C SER A 190 -0.67 -16.88 -7.28
N LEU A 191 -1.77 -16.50 -7.92
CA LEU A 191 -3.03 -16.14 -7.28
C LEU A 191 -4.05 -17.28 -7.34
N HIS A 192 -5.03 -17.25 -6.45
CA HIS A 192 -6.22 -18.11 -6.55
C HIS A 192 -7.50 -17.39 -6.12
N THR A 193 -8.64 -17.86 -6.64
CA THR A 193 -9.98 -17.35 -6.33
C THR A 193 -10.92 -18.48 -5.90
N ARG A 194 -10.40 -19.44 -5.10
CA ARG A 194 -11.16 -20.63 -4.69
C ARG A 194 -12.28 -20.35 -3.69
N SER A 195 -12.24 -19.21 -2.99
CA SER A 195 -13.34 -18.78 -2.12
C SER A 195 -14.46 -18.16 -2.96
N LEU A 196 -15.72 -18.42 -2.60
CA LEU A 196 -16.89 -17.78 -3.23
C LEU A 196 -16.92 -16.26 -3.03
N LYS A 197 -16.23 -15.77 -2.00
CA LYS A 197 -16.05 -14.33 -1.74
C LYS A 197 -15.10 -13.66 -2.74
N TYR A 198 -14.35 -14.45 -3.51
CA TYR A 198 -13.34 -13.97 -4.45
C TYR A 198 -13.83 -14.21 -5.86
N GLY A 199 -13.54 -13.27 -6.75
CA GLY A 199 -14.04 -13.35 -8.13
C GLY A 199 -14.00 -12.00 -8.81
N LYS A 200 -14.78 -11.89 -9.88
CA LYS A 200 -14.90 -10.66 -10.67
C LYS A 200 -15.61 -9.58 -9.87
N LEU A 201 -15.05 -8.38 -9.88
CA LEU A 201 -15.59 -7.22 -9.19
C LEU A 201 -16.59 -6.47 -10.07
N ARG A 202 -17.73 -6.12 -9.49
CA ARG A 202 -18.82 -5.36 -10.14
C ARG A 202 -19.49 -4.41 -9.14
N ASN A 203 -20.40 -3.59 -9.62
CA ASN A 203 -21.26 -2.70 -8.82
C ASN A 203 -20.51 -1.70 -7.92
N GLY A 204 -19.34 -1.24 -8.34
CA GLY A 204 -18.46 -0.46 -7.48
C GLY A 204 -17.47 0.43 -8.19
N VAL A 205 -16.56 0.99 -7.40
CA VAL A 205 -15.49 1.88 -7.82
C VAL A 205 -14.14 1.31 -7.39
N PHE A 206 -13.16 1.45 -8.27
CA PHE A 206 -11.77 1.12 -8.01
C PHE A 206 -11.02 2.34 -7.49
N LEU A 207 -10.21 2.13 -6.46
CA LEU A 207 -9.31 3.13 -5.93
C LEU A 207 -7.91 2.51 -5.80
N ALA A 208 -6.91 3.16 -6.42
CA ALA A 208 -5.52 2.82 -6.22
C ALA A 208 -4.88 3.82 -5.25
N VAL A 209 -4.32 3.31 -4.16
CA VAL A 209 -3.51 4.06 -3.21
C VAL A 209 -2.12 3.44 -3.10
N THR A 210 -1.20 4.13 -2.42
CA THR A 210 0.09 3.53 -2.08
C THR A 210 -0.16 2.32 -1.17
N GLY A 211 0.19 1.11 -1.64
CA GLY A 211 0.20 -0.08 -0.80
C GLY A 211 1.25 0.02 0.31
N THR A 212 1.25 -0.91 1.27
CA THR A 212 2.36 -1.03 2.22
C THR A 212 3.66 -1.24 1.45
N GLY A 213 4.45 -0.18 1.34
CA GLY A 213 5.72 -0.22 0.65
C GLY A 213 6.67 -1.18 1.33
N GLY A 214 6.80 -2.39 0.78
CA GLY A 214 7.91 -3.33 1.02
C GLY A 214 8.14 -3.82 2.46
N SER A 215 7.30 -3.46 3.43
CA SER A 215 7.37 -3.97 4.80
C SER A 215 6.19 -4.89 5.08
N GLY A 216 6.36 -6.16 4.71
CA GLY A 216 5.70 -7.29 5.38
C GLY A 216 6.24 -7.55 6.79
N ALA A 217 7.14 -6.70 7.29
CA ALA A 217 7.31 -6.55 8.72
C ALA A 217 6.03 -5.92 9.26
N SER A 218 5.20 -6.75 9.90
CA SER A 218 4.25 -6.29 10.92
C SER A 218 4.83 -5.06 11.59
N SER A 219 4.16 -3.92 11.52
CA SER A 219 4.48 -2.77 12.33
C SER A 219 4.33 -3.22 13.79
N SER A 220 5.37 -3.85 14.32
CA SER A 220 5.55 -4.03 15.75
C SER A 220 5.65 -2.61 16.26
N MET A 221 4.54 -2.11 16.76
CA MET A 221 4.52 -0.93 17.61
C MET A 221 5.59 -1.15 18.66
N VAL A 222 6.71 -0.46 18.55
CA VAL A 222 7.48 -0.14 19.73
C VAL A 222 6.62 0.88 20.47
N LYS A 223 5.84 0.37 21.44
CA LYS A 223 5.17 1.18 22.44
C LYS A 223 6.26 1.88 23.25
N GLY A 224 6.68 3.06 22.81
CA GLY A 224 7.83 3.76 23.40
C GLY A 224 7.86 5.25 23.06
N GLY A 225 7.23 6.05 23.92
CA GLY A 225 7.64 7.44 24.18
C GLY A 225 7.28 8.49 23.13
N VAL A 226 6.05 9.00 23.20
CA VAL A 226 5.78 10.37 22.74
C VAL A 226 6.50 11.30 23.72
N GLY A 227 7.66 11.82 23.33
CA GLY A 227 8.32 12.89 24.08
C GLY A 227 7.41 14.10 24.09
N SER A 228 6.98 14.50 25.28
CA SER A 228 6.24 15.73 25.55
C SER A 228 7.14 16.95 25.28
N GLY A 229 7.19 17.36 24.03
CA GLY A 229 7.78 18.63 23.58
C GLY A 229 6.82 19.32 22.60
N PRO A 230 6.79 20.67 22.52
CA PRO A 230 5.94 21.36 21.57
C PRO A 230 6.38 21.00 20.15
N ILE A 231 5.48 20.39 19.38
CA ILE A 231 5.72 20.05 17.98
C ILE A 231 5.72 21.36 17.17
N PRO A 232 6.79 21.71 16.44
CA PRO A 232 6.74 22.84 15.53
C PRO A 232 5.80 22.53 14.36
N ALA A 233 4.88 23.45 14.08
CA ALA A 233 3.97 23.40 12.93
C ALA A 233 4.81 23.34 11.64
N GLY A 234 4.95 22.15 11.06
CA GLY A 234 5.72 21.94 9.83
C GLY A 234 6.33 20.55 9.66
N ALA A 235 6.38 19.72 10.71
CA ALA A 235 6.88 18.35 10.61
C ALA A 235 5.74 17.33 10.74
N MET A 236 5.08 17.01 9.61
CA MET A 236 4.33 15.76 9.51
C MET A 236 5.30 14.60 9.73
N GLY A 237 5.06 13.80 10.77
CA GLY A 237 5.96 12.75 11.23
C GLY A 237 6.33 11.76 10.12
N ALA A 238 7.60 11.78 9.73
CA ALA A 238 8.20 10.76 8.89
C ALA A 238 8.44 9.49 9.73
N SER A 239 7.41 8.68 9.98
CA SER A 239 7.60 7.34 10.55
C SER A 239 6.52 6.31 10.16
N GLY A 240 5.68 6.60 9.17
CA GLY A 240 4.79 5.62 8.58
C GLY A 240 4.56 5.97 7.13
N THR A 241 4.99 5.11 6.20
CA THR A 241 4.46 5.16 4.84
C THR A 241 2.98 4.84 4.91
N GLY A 242 2.13 5.87 4.94
CA GLY A 242 0.68 5.74 4.88
C GLY A 242 0.27 4.85 3.72
N GLY A 243 -0.65 3.93 3.97
CA GLY A 243 -1.03 2.89 3.01
C GLY A 243 -1.88 1.79 3.66
N VAL A 244 -2.36 0.86 2.82
CA VAL A 244 -3.21 -0.25 3.26
C VAL A 244 -2.40 -1.29 4.02
N VAL A 245 -2.72 -1.48 5.30
CA VAL A 245 -2.01 -2.43 6.16
C VAL A 245 -2.74 -3.77 6.21
N ARG A 246 -1.98 -4.85 6.36
CA ARG A 246 -2.55 -6.17 6.65
C ARG A 246 -3.28 -6.12 7.99
N SER A 247 -4.59 -6.36 7.95
CA SER A 247 -5.46 -6.35 9.13
C SER A 247 -6.21 -7.67 9.29
N ARG A 248 -6.86 -7.86 10.44
CA ARG A 248 -7.69 -9.05 10.74
C ARG A 248 -8.81 -9.22 9.72
N ARG A 249 -9.32 -8.12 9.18
CA ARG A 249 -10.39 -8.09 8.20
C ARG A 249 -10.02 -7.11 7.08
N GLN A 250 -10.03 -7.62 5.86
CA GLN A 250 -9.80 -6.82 4.65
C GLN A 250 -11.05 -6.69 3.78
N VAL A 251 -12.10 -7.46 4.12
CA VAL A 251 -13.41 -7.41 3.48
C VAL A 251 -14.47 -7.29 4.56
N TRP A 252 -15.23 -6.20 4.51
CA TRP A 252 -16.35 -5.96 5.41
C TRP A 252 -17.43 -5.14 4.72
N THR A 253 -18.61 -5.16 5.32
CA THR A 253 -19.77 -4.42 4.87
C THR A 253 -20.00 -3.27 5.84
N VAL A 254 -20.20 -2.08 5.28
CA VAL A 254 -20.49 -0.84 5.99
C VAL A 254 -21.96 -0.53 5.81
N ASN A 255 -22.68 -0.36 6.93
CA ASN A 255 -24.02 0.21 6.88
C ASN A 255 -23.89 1.73 6.77
N THR A 256 -24.27 2.27 5.61
CA THR A 256 -24.05 3.68 5.30
C THR A 256 -25.22 4.57 5.72
N ALA A 257 -24.90 5.81 6.08
CA ALA A 257 -25.89 6.81 6.47
C ALA A 257 -26.73 7.30 5.27
N ASN A 258 -27.68 8.22 5.53
CA ASN A 258 -28.48 8.93 4.52
C ASN A 258 -29.24 8.03 3.52
N GLY A 259 -29.59 6.81 3.92
CA GLY A 259 -30.27 5.84 3.06
C GLY A 259 -29.38 5.22 1.98
N GLY A 260 -28.05 5.28 2.13
CA GLY A 260 -27.11 4.68 1.20
C GLY A 260 -27.12 3.14 1.19
N GLY A 261 -27.70 2.51 2.22
CA GLY A 261 -27.78 1.05 2.35
C GLY A 261 -26.44 0.43 2.72
N ASP A 262 -26.29 -0.85 2.43
CA ASP A 262 -25.06 -1.60 2.74
C ASP A 262 -24.05 -1.51 1.58
N VAL A 263 -22.79 -1.22 1.91
CA VAL A 263 -21.67 -1.05 0.99
C VAL A 263 -20.52 -1.95 1.41
N ASP A 264 -20.02 -2.78 0.50
CA ASP A 264 -18.85 -3.62 0.73
C ASP A 264 -17.56 -2.86 0.42
N VAL A 265 -16.60 -2.96 1.34
CA VAL A 265 -15.25 -2.41 1.20
C VAL A 265 -14.26 -3.56 1.19
N ILE A 266 -13.38 -3.56 0.18
CA ILE A 266 -12.32 -4.54 -0.01
C ILE A 266 -10.99 -3.80 -0.08
N LEU A 267 -10.16 -3.99 0.94
CA LEU A 267 -8.81 -3.44 1.04
C LEU A 267 -7.77 -4.48 0.62
N GLY A 268 -7.27 -4.40 -0.61
CA GLY A 268 -6.12 -5.20 -1.02
C GLY A 268 -4.83 -4.69 -0.35
N VAL A 269 -4.02 -5.60 0.21
CA VAL A 269 -2.71 -5.27 0.82
C VAL A 269 -1.81 -4.49 -0.16
N ASN A 270 -1.99 -4.74 -1.45
CA ASN A 270 -1.27 -4.08 -2.52
C ASN A 270 -1.64 -2.61 -2.76
N GLY A 271 -2.59 -2.06 -2.00
CA GLY A 271 -3.09 -0.69 -2.17
C GLY A 271 -4.17 -0.55 -3.23
N TYR A 272 -4.62 -1.67 -3.83
CA TYR A 272 -5.78 -1.68 -4.71
C TYR A 272 -7.03 -1.95 -3.87
N ILE A 273 -7.97 -1.03 -3.96
CA ILE A 273 -9.18 -1.00 -3.13
C ILE A 273 -10.39 -1.05 -4.05
N TRP A 274 -11.40 -1.78 -3.61
CA TRP A 274 -12.69 -1.84 -4.28
C TRP A 274 -13.80 -1.54 -3.29
N ILE A 275 -14.71 -0.64 -3.68
CA ILE A 275 -15.88 -0.27 -2.88
C ILE A 275 -17.10 -0.47 -3.75
N SER A 276 -18.03 -1.33 -3.33
CA SER A 276 -19.21 -1.69 -4.11
C SER A 276 -20.47 -1.70 -3.28
N LYS A 277 -21.61 -1.51 -3.94
CA LYS A 277 -22.91 -1.80 -3.34
C LYS A 277 -22.94 -3.26 -2.86
N HIS A 278 -23.43 -3.50 -1.65
CA HIS A 278 -23.62 -4.85 -1.15
C HIS A 278 -24.59 -5.61 -2.06
N ALA A 279 -24.20 -6.81 -2.46
CA ALA A 279 -25.10 -7.72 -3.17
C ALA A 279 -25.89 -8.50 -2.13
N ASP A 280 -27.19 -8.21 -2.00
CA ASP A 280 -28.07 -8.98 -1.14
C ASP A 280 -28.17 -10.43 -1.66
N ASP A 281 -27.35 -11.34 -1.12
CA ASP A 281 -27.50 -12.78 -1.34
C ASP A 281 -28.89 -13.28 -0.89
N THR A 282 -29.61 -12.49 -0.10
CA THR A 282 -30.99 -12.70 0.36
C THR A 282 -32.06 -12.42 -0.70
N ALA A 283 -31.80 -11.60 -1.73
CA ALA A 283 -32.78 -11.38 -2.79
C ALA A 283 -32.96 -12.61 -3.70
N ALA A 284 -31.95 -13.48 -3.79
CA ALA A 284 -32.07 -14.80 -4.43
C ALA A 284 -32.84 -15.82 -3.57
N ALA A 285 -33.05 -15.54 -2.29
CA ALA A 285 -33.77 -16.42 -1.36
C ALA A 285 -35.22 -15.98 -1.09
N SER A 286 -35.61 -14.74 -1.43
CA SER A 286 -36.93 -14.20 -1.09
C SER A 286 -37.98 -14.31 -2.22
N SER A 287 -37.60 -14.77 -3.42
CA SER A 287 -38.54 -14.91 -4.54
C SER A 287 -38.66 -16.35 -5.02
N THR A 288 -39.05 -17.28 -4.14
CA THR A 288 -39.94 -18.42 -4.42
C THR A 288 -39.99 -19.32 -3.20
N THR A 289 -41.21 -19.65 -2.78
CA THR A 289 -41.57 -20.57 -1.70
C THR A 289 -41.26 -22.04 -2.04
N ASP A 290 -40.08 -22.33 -2.59
CA ASP A 290 -39.64 -23.69 -2.89
C ASP A 290 -38.28 -23.94 -2.23
N SER A 291 -38.19 -25.04 -1.50
CA SER A 291 -37.01 -25.51 -0.80
C SER A 291 -35.80 -25.64 -1.72
N VAL A 292 -34.98 -24.58 -1.81
CA VAL A 292 -33.75 -24.59 -2.59
C VAL A 292 -32.75 -25.52 -1.91
N SER A 293 -32.56 -26.70 -2.52
CA SER A 293 -31.46 -27.60 -2.22
C SER A 293 -30.13 -26.86 -2.42
N ILE A 294 -29.22 -26.94 -1.44
CA ILE A 294 -27.91 -26.28 -1.37
C ILE A 294 -27.13 -26.35 -2.70
N THR A 295 -27.26 -27.43 -3.46
CA THR A 295 -26.60 -27.64 -4.77
C THR A 295 -27.07 -26.71 -5.89
N ARG A 296 -28.33 -26.25 -5.90
CA ARG A 296 -28.86 -25.35 -6.95
C ARG A 296 -28.49 -23.88 -6.73
N MET A 297 -28.33 -23.49 -5.47
CA MET A 297 -27.93 -22.13 -5.10
C MET A 297 -26.49 -21.86 -5.53
N GLU A 298 -25.59 -22.84 -5.34
CA GLU A 298 -24.20 -22.78 -5.83
C GLU A 298 -24.13 -22.65 -7.37
N GLU A 299 -25.02 -23.33 -8.10
CA GLU A 299 -25.07 -23.31 -9.56
C GLU A 299 -25.52 -21.95 -10.12
N MET A 300 -26.55 -21.32 -9.52
CA MET A 300 -27.01 -19.98 -9.94
C MET A 300 -25.98 -18.88 -9.62
N VAL A 301 -25.38 -18.92 -8.42
CA VAL A 301 -24.30 -18.01 -8.00
C VAL A 301 -23.10 -18.13 -8.93
N SER A 302 -22.81 -19.31 -9.44
CA SER A 302 -21.62 -19.54 -10.26
C SER A 302 -21.65 -18.89 -11.66
N SER A 303 -22.84 -18.62 -12.20
CA SER A 303 -22.99 -17.89 -13.46
C SER A 303 -22.87 -16.37 -13.29
N SER A 304 -23.31 -15.83 -12.15
CA SER A 304 -23.23 -14.39 -11.85
C SER A 304 -21.83 -13.95 -11.43
N ILE A 305 -20.99 -14.86 -10.89
CA ILE A 305 -19.59 -14.58 -10.49
C ILE A 305 -18.74 -14.01 -11.63
N TYR A 306 -19.03 -14.37 -12.88
CA TYR A 306 -18.25 -13.94 -14.05
C TYR A 306 -18.98 -12.91 -14.94
N SER A 307 -20.15 -12.45 -14.51
CA SER A 307 -20.91 -11.43 -15.26
C SER A 307 -20.22 -10.06 -15.18
N SER A 308 -20.10 -9.39 -16.32
CA SER A 308 -19.63 -7.99 -16.40
C SER A 308 -20.77 -6.97 -16.22
N GLN A 309 -22.02 -7.43 -16.11
CA GLN A 309 -23.16 -6.52 -16.03
C GLN A 309 -23.34 -6.02 -14.58
N ASN A 310 -23.39 -4.69 -14.45
CA ASN A 310 -23.64 -4.04 -13.18
C ASN A 310 -25.15 -3.90 -12.94
N ASP A 311 -25.54 -4.02 -11.68
CA ASP A 311 -26.90 -3.75 -11.22
C ASP A 311 -27.13 -2.24 -11.11
N GLU A 312 -28.40 -1.83 -11.05
CA GLU A 312 -28.74 -0.44 -10.81
C GLU A 312 -28.38 -0.02 -9.38
N ILE A 313 -27.55 1.03 -9.27
CA ILE A 313 -27.09 1.58 -8.00
C ILE A 313 -27.79 2.93 -7.77
N PRO A 314 -28.60 3.06 -6.70
CA PRO A 314 -29.26 4.32 -6.33
C PRO A 314 -28.25 5.46 -6.12
N PRO A 315 -28.64 6.72 -6.37
CA PRO A 315 -27.76 7.86 -6.20
C PRO A 315 -27.28 8.04 -4.75
N GLN A 316 -28.08 7.65 -3.75
CA GLN A 316 -27.70 7.69 -2.34
C GLN A 316 -26.51 6.75 -2.05
N THR A 317 -26.60 5.49 -2.47
CA THR A 317 -25.50 4.51 -2.34
C THR A 317 -24.23 5.00 -3.06
N ARG A 318 -24.36 5.62 -4.24
CA ARG A 318 -23.20 6.15 -4.98
C ARG A 318 -22.48 7.27 -4.22
N ARG A 319 -23.22 8.16 -3.54
CA ARG A 319 -22.64 9.23 -2.70
C ARG A 319 -21.85 8.65 -1.53
N GLU A 320 -22.40 7.64 -0.86
CA GLU A 320 -21.72 7.01 0.27
C GLU A 320 -20.48 6.22 -0.18
N ILE A 321 -20.54 5.53 -1.34
CA ILE A 321 -19.36 4.92 -1.98
C ILE A 321 -18.28 5.97 -2.25
N ALA A 322 -18.66 7.14 -2.78
CA ALA A 322 -17.73 8.24 -3.06
C ALA A 322 -17.13 8.83 -1.77
N ARG A 323 -17.95 8.99 -0.72
CA ARG A 323 -17.51 9.46 0.61
C ARG A 323 -16.47 8.51 1.21
N LEU A 324 -16.74 7.20 1.21
CA LEU A 324 -15.77 6.19 1.68
C LEU A 324 -14.47 6.22 0.88
N ALA A 325 -14.55 6.31 -0.44
CA ALA A 325 -13.37 6.45 -1.30
C ALA A 325 -12.55 7.70 -0.94
N GLN A 326 -13.21 8.81 -0.65
CA GLN A 326 -12.55 10.05 -0.28
C GLN A 326 -11.95 10.00 1.13
N CYS A 327 -12.62 9.38 2.11
CA CYS A 327 -12.07 9.15 3.44
C CYS A 327 -10.74 8.39 3.37
N ILE A 328 -10.68 7.33 2.56
CA ILE A 328 -9.46 6.56 2.35
C ILE A 328 -8.35 7.42 1.72
N ARG A 329 -8.67 8.28 0.74
CA ARG A 329 -7.68 9.21 0.17
C ARG A 329 -7.14 10.19 1.20
N VAL A 330 -8.00 10.74 2.05
CA VAL A 330 -7.62 11.65 3.13
C VAL A 330 -6.68 10.97 4.12
N LEU A 331 -6.98 9.72 4.53
CA LEU A 331 -6.11 8.93 5.41
C LEU A 331 -4.72 8.74 4.80
N VAL A 332 -4.65 8.35 3.52
CA VAL A 332 -3.36 8.11 2.83
C VAL A 332 -2.56 9.40 2.67
N GLN A 333 -3.23 10.52 2.32
CA GLN A 333 -2.57 11.83 2.22
C GLN A 333 -2.07 12.32 3.59
N GLY A 334 -2.79 12.01 4.66
CA GLY A 334 -2.39 12.28 6.04
C GLY A 334 -1.28 11.37 6.58
N GLY A 335 -0.81 10.39 5.79
CA GLY A 335 0.19 9.42 6.24
C GLY A 335 -0.33 8.44 7.29
N VAL A 336 -1.65 8.37 7.48
CA VAL A 336 -2.29 7.45 8.43
C VAL A 336 -2.38 6.07 7.79
N ARG A 337 -2.18 5.01 8.58
CA ARG A 337 -2.42 3.64 8.14
C ARG A 337 -3.88 3.45 7.75
N VAL A 338 -4.14 2.62 6.73
CA VAL A 338 -5.50 2.30 6.28
C VAL A 338 -5.81 0.87 6.67
N ASP A 339 -6.78 0.73 7.58
CA ASP A 339 -7.39 -0.52 8.06
C ASP A 339 -8.89 -0.30 8.33
N GLU A 340 -9.64 -1.36 8.70
CA GLU A 340 -11.09 -1.27 8.97
C GLU A 340 -11.41 -0.17 10.00
N GLU A 341 -10.67 -0.11 11.10
CA GLU A 341 -10.91 0.83 12.21
C GLU A 341 -10.70 2.29 11.79
N THR A 342 -9.57 2.58 11.14
CA THR A 342 -9.27 3.94 10.65
C THR A 342 -10.24 4.40 9.58
N VAL A 343 -10.68 3.50 8.68
CA VAL A 343 -11.66 3.83 7.64
C VAL A 343 -13.04 4.11 8.24
N MET A 344 -13.49 3.29 9.19
CA MET A 344 -14.76 3.51 9.88
C MET A 344 -14.74 4.80 10.71
N SER A 345 -13.66 5.05 11.44
CA SER A 345 -13.46 6.30 12.19
C SER A 345 -13.46 7.53 11.28
N ALA A 346 -12.79 7.45 10.12
CA ALA A 346 -12.79 8.53 9.13
C ALA A 346 -14.18 8.77 8.51
N TYR A 347 -14.94 7.70 8.28
CA TYR A 347 -16.31 7.81 7.79
C TYR A 347 -17.22 8.52 8.81
N GLU A 348 -17.19 8.11 10.08
CA GLU A 348 -17.95 8.78 11.15
C GLU A 348 -17.53 10.25 11.32
N ALA A 349 -16.22 10.53 11.29
CA ALA A 349 -15.70 11.90 11.36
C ALA A 349 -16.16 12.73 10.16
N SER A 350 -16.23 12.15 8.96
CA SER A 350 -16.75 12.86 7.78
C SER A 350 -18.23 13.21 7.91
N LEU A 351 -19.04 12.35 8.53
CA LEU A 351 -20.45 12.63 8.81
C LEU A 351 -20.60 13.75 9.85
N GLN A 352 -19.77 13.74 10.88
CA GLN A 352 -19.77 14.80 11.90
C GLN A 352 -19.39 16.16 11.30
N VAL A 353 -18.34 16.22 10.49
CA VAL A 353 -17.91 17.47 9.83
C VAL A 353 -18.98 18.00 8.87
N ASP A 354 -19.69 17.11 8.16
CA ASP A 354 -20.79 17.53 7.29
C ASP A 354 -22.00 18.08 8.08
N LEU A 355 -22.24 17.62 9.31
CA LEU A 355 -23.26 18.18 10.20
C LEU A 355 -22.84 19.54 10.76
N GLU A 356 -21.59 19.68 11.23
CA GLU A 356 -21.06 20.95 11.77
C GLU A 356 -21.12 22.08 10.73
N VAL A 357 -20.83 21.80 9.46
CA VAL A 357 -20.94 22.78 8.35
C VAL A 357 -22.39 23.05 7.94
N GLY A 358 -23.31 22.13 8.26
CA GLY A 358 -24.73 22.27 7.96
C GLY A 358 -25.44 23.35 8.78
N ASP A 359 -24.96 23.61 10.01
CA ASP A 359 -25.54 24.60 10.93
C ASP A 359 -25.04 26.03 10.68
N ASP A 360 -23.95 26.22 9.92
CA ASP A 360 -23.33 27.54 9.65
C ASP A 360 -23.78 28.20 8.32
N ASP A 361 -24.35 27.44 7.38
CA ASP A 361 -24.71 27.93 6.02
C ASP A 361 -26.24 27.80 5.77
N ASP A 362 -27.03 28.69 6.38
CA ASP A 362 -28.49 28.78 6.19
C ASP A 362 -28.92 29.58 4.92
N ASP A 363 -27.99 30.12 4.12
CA ASP A 363 -28.34 31.20 3.16
C ASP A 363 -28.04 31.00 1.66
N ASP A 364 -27.63 29.82 1.15
CA ASP A 364 -27.47 29.67 -0.31
C ASP A 364 -27.71 28.26 -0.88
N ASP A 365 -28.97 28.00 -1.26
CA ASP A 365 -29.49 26.76 -1.86
C ASP A 365 -28.86 26.37 -3.23
N ARG A 366 -27.90 27.16 -3.75
CA ARG A 366 -27.28 26.94 -5.07
C ARG A 366 -25.91 26.24 -5.03
N ARG A 367 -25.41 25.85 -3.85
CA ARG A 367 -24.08 25.23 -3.66
C ARG A 367 -24.08 23.82 -3.07
N ARG A 368 -25.17 23.05 -3.20
CA ARG A 368 -25.21 21.67 -2.67
C ARG A 368 -24.19 20.72 -3.33
N GLU A 369 -23.81 20.95 -4.59
CA GLU A 369 -22.89 20.08 -5.35
C GLU A 369 -21.41 20.16 -4.93
N GLY A 370 -21.05 20.95 -3.91
CA GLY A 370 -19.68 21.05 -3.37
C GLY A 370 -19.50 20.51 -1.95
N ARG A 371 -20.57 20.10 -1.25
CA ARG A 371 -20.49 19.67 0.17
C ARG A 371 -19.77 18.32 0.35
N GLU A 372 -19.78 17.47 -0.68
CA GLU A 372 -19.24 16.10 -0.64
C GLU A 372 -17.72 16.02 -0.82
N TYR A 373 -17.05 17.13 -1.14
CA TYR A 373 -15.60 17.14 -1.32
C TYR A 373 -14.88 17.29 0.02
N LEU A 374 -14.29 16.19 0.51
CA LEU A 374 -13.64 16.14 1.83
C LEU A 374 -12.19 16.65 1.85
N GLU A 375 -11.73 17.43 0.87
CA GLU A 375 -10.34 17.91 0.84
C GLU A 375 -10.15 19.28 1.53
N GLY A 376 -8.89 19.69 1.68
CA GLY A 376 -8.52 20.97 2.28
C GLY A 376 -8.77 21.01 3.80
N ASN A 377 -9.55 21.99 4.26
CA ASN A 377 -9.80 22.18 5.69
C ASN A 377 -10.64 21.03 6.29
N LYS A 378 -11.60 20.48 5.51
CA LYS A 378 -12.38 19.31 5.92
C LYS A 378 -11.48 18.09 6.13
N ALA A 379 -10.53 17.84 5.23
CA ALA A 379 -9.56 16.74 5.37
C ALA A 379 -8.75 16.85 6.67
N ARG A 380 -8.22 18.05 6.97
CA ARG A 380 -7.46 18.28 8.21
C ARG A 380 -8.31 18.00 9.44
N ARG A 381 -9.55 18.50 9.45
CA ARG A 381 -10.47 18.29 10.58
C ARG A 381 -10.81 16.80 10.77
N ILE A 382 -11.05 16.07 9.68
CA ILE A 382 -11.27 14.62 9.73
C ILE A 382 -10.05 13.91 10.28
N LEU A 383 -8.83 14.27 9.83
CA LEU A 383 -7.60 13.67 10.32
C LEU A 383 -7.37 13.93 11.81
N GLU A 384 -7.65 15.15 12.30
CA GLU A 384 -7.61 15.49 13.72
C GLU A 384 -8.53 14.58 14.53
N LEU A 385 -9.81 14.47 14.12
CA LEU A 385 -10.80 13.64 14.81
C LEU A 385 -10.42 12.14 14.79
N VAL A 386 -9.81 11.65 13.72
CA VAL A 386 -9.35 10.26 13.60
C VAL A 386 -8.12 10.00 14.49
N LEU A 387 -7.22 10.97 14.62
CA LEU A 387 -6.02 10.86 15.46
C LEU A 387 -6.34 11.02 16.95
N GLU A 388 -7.37 11.79 17.32
CA GLU A 388 -7.82 11.92 18.72
C GLU A 388 -8.51 10.66 19.26
N ARG A 389 -9.08 9.84 18.36
CA ARG A 389 -9.80 8.60 18.69
C ARG A 389 -8.91 7.35 18.74
N ASN A 390 -7.70 7.40 18.16
CA ASN A 390 -6.70 6.32 18.18
C ASN A 390 -5.67 6.54 19.30
#